data_AF-A0A965RHL9-F1
#
_entry.id   AF-A0A965RHL9-F1
#
_cell.length_a   1.000
_cell.length_b   1.000
_cell.length_c   1.000
_cell.angle_alpha   90.00
_cell.angle_beta   90.00
_cell.angle_gamma   90.00
#
_symmetry.space_group_name_H-M   'P 1'
#
loop_
_entity.id
_entity.type
_entity.pdbx_description
1 polymer ?
#
loop_
_entity_poly.entity_id
_entity_poly.type
_entity_poly.pdbx_seq_one_letter_code
_entity_poly.pdbx_strand_id
1 'polypeptide(L)'
;MVEPHLCTAADLTTMNGAPKVDLTCSSGSNGSAVTGQNNLFYTSKAQTTDNLRDMTNDMRDAFKALAASNTKIKGIAPVGEAFQRTVDNNLAKGTGFYNAQGTYDAGGNPVDLWWIDRTHPSVYGSYLAALVLFGTVTGLNPTTLGSADAVAAELGISPSIAASLQRMASETISASK
;
A
#
# COMPACT_ATOMS: atom_id res chain seq x y z
N MET A 1 -13.16 2.15 1.97
CA MET A 1 -11.89 2.27 1.20
C MET A 1 -11.61 3.74 0.88
N VAL A 2 -10.40 4.08 0.42
CA VAL A 2 -10.05 5.46 0.03
C VAL A 2 -10.27 5.73 -1.46
N GLU A 3 -10.45 4.67 -2.26
CA GLU A 3 -10.73 4.75 -3.69
C GLU A 3 -11.96 3.97 -4.10
N PRO A 4 -12.80 4.52 -5.00
CA PRO A 4 -13.87 3.77 -5.62
C PRO A 4 -13.26 2.65 -6.47
N HIS A 5 -13.92 1.52 -6.47
CA HIS A 5 -13.67 0.41 -7.37
C HIS A 5 -15.02 -0.18 -7.72
N LEU A 6 -15.06 -0.72 -8.92
CA LEU A 6 -16.25 -1.38 -9.46
C LEU A 6 -16.55 -2.63 -8.63
N CYS A 7 -17.82 -3.03 -8.62
CA CYS A 7 -18.18 -4.35 -8.13
C CYS A 7 -17.43 -5.41 -8.93
N THR A 8 -16.92 -6.43 -8.25
CA THR A 8 -16.12 -7.50 -8.86
C THR A 8 -16.65 -8.88 -8.50
N ALA A 9 -16.43 -9.85 -9.37
CA ALA A 9 -16.61 -11.26 -9.10
C ALA A 9 -15.25 -11.98 -9.13
N ALA A 10 -15.13 -13.05 -8.34
CA ALA A 10 -13.95 -13.90 -8.39
C ALA A 10 -13.79 -14.49 -9.80
N ASP A 11 -12.60 -14.30 -10.40
CA ASP A 11 -12.26 -14.98 -11.64
C ASP A 11 -11.66 -16.35 -11.36
N LEU A 12 -12.50 -17.39 -11.41
CA LEU A 12 -12.03 -18.77 -11.23
C LEU A 12 -11.34 -19.35 -12.47
N THR A 13 -11.21 -18.58 -13.56
CA THR A 13 -10.61 -19.03 -14.82
C THR A 13 -9.16 -18.60 -15.01
N THR A 14 -8.65 -17.75 -14.12
CA THR A 14 -7.26 -17.26 -14.14
C THR A 14 -6.60 -17.49 -12.79
N MET A 15 -5.27 -17.65 -12.77
CA MET A 15 -4.50 -17.82 -11.53
C MET A 15 -3.82 -16.52 -11.07
N ASN A 16 -3.99 -15.42 -11.80
CA ASN A 16 -3.34 -14.15 -11.50
C ASN A 16 -4.08 -13.33 -10.43
N GLY A 17 -5.24 -13.81 -9.95
CA GLY A 17 -6.07 -13.12 -8.96
C GLY A 17 -6.73 -11.85 -9.48
N ALA A 18 -6.75 -11.64 -10.80
CA ALA A 18 -7.40 -10.47 -11.39
C ALA A 18 -8.91 -10.57 -11.20
N PRO A 19 -9.56 -9.58 -10.57
CA PRO A 19 -11.00 -9.62 -10.43
C PRO A 19 -11.67 -9.43 -11.80
N LYS A 20 -12.79 -10.13 -12.05
CA LYS A 20 -13.69 -9.79 -13.15
C LYS A 20 -14.61 -8.67 -12.71
N VAL A 21 -14.70 -7.60 -13.48
CA VAL A 21 -15.68 -6.53 -13.21
C VAL A 21 -17.09 -7.10 -13.36
N ASP A 22 -17.90 -6.99 -12.31
CA ASP A 22 -19.34 -7.28 -12.34
C ASP A 22 -20.09 -5.98 -12.59
N LEU A 23 -20.46 -5.76 -13.87
CA LEU A 23 -21.21 -4.59 -14.30
C LEU A 23 -22.65 -4.55 -13.76
N THR A 24 -23.17 -5.67 -13.24
CA THR A 24 -24.53 -5.73 -12.70
C THR A 24 -24.58 -5.31 -11.24
N CYS A 25 -23.47 -5.47 -10.52
CA CYS A 25 -23.39 -5.37 -9.05
C CYS A 25 -24.59 -6.05 -8.34
N SER A 26 -25.08 -7.14 -8.93
CA SER A 26 -26.34 -7.74 -8.51
C SER A 26 -26.13 -8.38 -7.13
N SER A 27 -26.91 -7.94 -6.14
CA SER A 27 -26.86 -8.22 -4.69
C SER A 27 -26.04 -7.29 -3.78
N GLY A 28 -25.32 -6.29 -4.32
CA GLY A 28 -24.56 -5.35 -3.47
C GLY A 28 -23.51 -5.99 -2.57
N SER A 29 -23.07 -7.22 -2.87
CA SER A 29 -22.19 -8.02 -2.02
C SER A 29 -20.79 -7.43 -1.85
N ASN A 30 -20.34 -6.58 -2.79
CA ASN A 30 -19.12 -5.79 -2.69
C ASN A 30 -19.30 -4.39 -3.33
N GLY A 31 -20.47 -3.80 -3.14
CA GLY A 31 -20.72 -2.42 -3.54
C GLY A 31 -22.17 -1.98 -3.42
N SER A 32 -22.42 -0.71 -3.70
CA SER A 32 -23.77 -0.16 -3.76
C SER A 32 -24.51 -0.73 -4.96
N ALA A 33 -25.67 -1.34 -4.73
CA ALA A 33 -26.57 -1.79 -5.80
C ALA A 33 -27.13 -0.64 -6.66
N VAL A 34 -26.93 0.62 -6.23
CA VAL A 34 -27.39 1.82 -6.96
C VAL A 34 -26.27 2.39 -7.83
N THR A 35 -25.04 2.46 -7.31
CA THR A 35 -23.91 3.10 -8.02
C THR A 35 -22.93 2.11 -8.64
N GLY A 36 -23.04 0.81 -8.32
CA GLY A 36 -22.08 -0.21 -8.74
C GLY A 36 -20.67 -0.03 -8.15
N GLN A 37 -20.55 0.76 -7.08
CA GLN A 37 -19.27 1.12 -6.47
C GLN A 37 -19.27 0.81 -4.97
N ASN A 38 -18.11 0.44 -4.45
CA ASN A 38 -17.94 0.18 -3.03
C ASN A 38 -17.99 1.44 -2.15
N ASN A 39 -18.41 1.26 -0.90
CA ASN A 39 -18.47 2.35 0.06
C ASN A 39 -17.07 2.92 0.35
N LEU A 40 -16.97 4.25 0.23
CA LEU A 40 -15.80 5.00 0.64
C LEU A 40 -15.96 5.40 2.11
N PHE A 41 -14.92 5.17 2.90
CA PHE A 41 -14.91 5.52 4.33
C PHE A 41 -14.08 6.78 4.59
N TYR A 42 -13.11 7.07 3.72
CA TYR A 42 -12.28 8.26 3.78
C TYR A 42 -12.61 9.15 2.59
N THR A 43 -13.40 10.20 2.84
CA THR A 43 -13.90 11.13 1.81
C THR A 43 -13.82 12.59 2.24
N SER A 44 -13.18 12.87 3.38
CA SER A 44 -13.09 14.21 3.97
C SER A 44 -12.19 15.14 3.17
N LYS A 45 -11.27 14.58 2.36
CA LYS A 45 -10.30 15.34 1.56
C LYS A 45 -10.70 15.35 0.09
N ALA A 46 -10.29 16.42 -0.60
CA ALA A 46 -10.52 16.59 -2.03
C ALA A 46 -9.69 15.60 -2.87
N GLN A 47 -8.48 15.25 -2.43
CA GLN A 47 -7.60 14.31 -3.12
C GLN A 47 -7.62 12.95 -2.43
N THR A 48 -7.71 11.88 -3.23
CA THR A 48 -7.62 10.49 -2.76
C THR A 48 -6.33 10.23 -1.97
N THR A 49 -5.20 10.78 -2.43
CA THR A 49 -3.90 10.65 -1.75
C THR A 49 -3.92 11.24 -0.34
N ASP A 50 -4.72 12.27 -0.10
CA ASP A 50 -4.93 12.84 1.23
C ASP A 50 -5.86 11.98 2.08
N ASN A 51 -6.89 11.38 1.48
CA ASN A 51 -7.75 10.40 2.15
C ASN A 51 -6.96 9.13 2.54
N LEU A 52 -6.00 8.69 1.72
CA LEU A 52 -5.05 7.61 2.06
C LEU A 52 -4.20 7.98 3.29
N ARG A 53 -3.78 9.24 3.38
CA ARG A 53 -3.00 9.73 4.53
C ARG A 53 -3.84 9.78 5.81
N ASP A 54 -5.11 10.19 5.71
CA ASP A 54 -6.04 10.14 6.84
C ASP A 54 -6.21 8.69 7.35
N MET A 55 -6.41 7.72 6.45
CA MET A 55 -6.48 6.30 6.82
C MET A 55 -5.19 5.80 7.48
N THR A 56 -4.03 6.19 6.93
CA THR A 56 -2.73 5.84 7.48
C THR A 56 -2.56 6.41 8.90
N ASN A 57 -2.95 7.67 9.10
CA ASN A 57 -2.89 8.33 10.40
C ASN A 57 -3.83 7.67 11.42
N ASP A 58 -5.07 7.36 11.05
CA ASP A 58 -6.04 6.71 11.93
C ASP A 58 -5.53 5.34 12.40
N MET A 59 -5.00 4.52 11.48
CA MET A 59 -4.44 3.23 11.84
C MET A 59 -3.22 3.36 12.75
N ARG A 60 -2.29 4.27 12.43
CA ARG A 60 -1.14 4.58 13.28
C ARG A 60 -1.58 4.95 14.69
N ASP A 61 -2.54 5.86 14.80
CA ASP A 61 -2.97 6.42 16.09
C ASP A 61 -3.69 5.35 16.92
N ALA A 62 -4.47 4.46 16.29
CA ALA A 62 -5.04 3.29 16.93
C ALA A 62 -3.96 2.33 17.48
N PHE A 63 -2.92 2.01 16.69
CA PHE A 63 -1.82 1.17 17.15
C PHE A 63 -1.02 1.84 18.29
N LYS A 64 -0.76 3.15 18.20
CA LYS A 64 -0.07 3.90 19.25
C LYS A 64 -0.87 3.93 20.55
N ALA A 65 -2.19 4.12 20.48
CA ALA A 65 -3.06 4.05 21.65
C ALA A 65 -3.02 2.67 22.33
N LEU A 66 -3.02 1.59 21.53
CA LEU A 66 -2.88 0.23 22.05
C LEU A 66 -1.49 -0.01 22.68
N ALA A 67 -0.41 0.45 22.03
CA ALA A 67 0.94 0.31 22.55
C ALA A 67 1.12 1.09 23.87
N ALA A 68 0.57 2.29 23.97
CA ALA A 68 0.62 3.11 25.18
C ALA A 68 -0.12 2.47 26.37
N SER A 69 -1.18 1.70 26.10
CA SER A 69 -1.97 1.01 27.13
C SER A 69 -1.47 -0.40 27.46
N ASN A 70 -0.47 -0.92 26.76
CA ASN A 70 0.03 -2.28 26.94
C ASN A 70 1.57 -2.34 26.98
N THR A 71 2.13 -2.47 28.19
CA THR A 71 3.58 -2.50 28.44
C THR A 71 4.32 -3.71 27.80
N LYS A 72 3.57 -4.71 27.31
CA LYS A 72 4.13 -5.85 26.57
C LYS A 72 4.44 -5.51 25.10
N ILE A 73 3.88 -4.42 24.57
CA ILE A 73 4.18 -3.95 23.22
C ILE A 73 5.42 -3.04 23.31
N LYS A 74 6.48 -3.39 22.59
CA LYS A 74 7.77 -2.66 22.64
C LYS A 74 7.96 -1.65 21.51
N GLY A 75 7.13 -1.72 20.48
CA GLY A 75 7.21 -0.83 19.34
C GLY A 75 6.18 -1.20 18.29
N ILE A 76 6.05 -0.32 17.30
CA ILE A 76 5.18 -0.48 16.14
C ILE A 76 6.08 -0.33 14.92
N ALA A 77 5.97 -1.26 13.97
CA ALA A 77 6.64 -1.12 12.68
C ALA A 77 5.79 -0.19 11.78
N PRO A 78 6.30 0.98 11.35
CA PRO A 78 5.51 2.00 10.66
C PRO A 78 5.35 1.68 9.15
N VAL A 79 4.77 0.52 8.83
CA VAL A 79 4.64 0.05 7.43
C VAL A 79 3.68 0.92 6.64
N GLY A 80 2.52 1.27 7.22
CA GLY A 80 1.54 2.15 6.56
C GLY A 80 2.14 3.53 6.25
N GLU A 81 2.87 4.09 7.19
CA GLU A 81 3.57 5.36 7.01
C GLU A 81 4.67 5.28 5.93
N ALA A 82 5.32 4.12 5.76
CA ALA A 82 6.32 3.94 4.71
C ALA A 82 5.66 3.90 3.32
N PHE A 83 4.50 3.27 3.20
CA PHE A 83 3.68 3.30 1.98
C PHE A 83 3.27 4.74 1.67
N GLN A 84 2.73 5.45 2.66
CA GLN A 84 2.34 6.85 2.49
C GLN A 84 3.52 7.75 2.11
N ARG A 85 4.68 7.59 2.75
CA ARG A 85 5.90 8.36 2.41
C ARG A 85 6.32 8.12 0.97
N THR A 86 6.21 6.88 0.49
CA THR A 86 6.59 6.53 -0.89
C THR A 86 5.64 7.17 -1.90
N VAL A 87 4.33 7.28 -1.58
CA VAL A 87 3.37 8.08 -2.34
C VAL A 87 3.73 9.57 -2.30
N ASP A 88 4.00 10.11 -1.12
CA ASP A 88 4.32 11.53 -0.91
C ASP A 88 5.60 11.96 -1.66
N ASN A 89 6.51 11.01 -1.92
CA ASN A 89 7.73 11.21 -2.70
C ASN A 89 7.57 10.92 -4.20
N ASN A 90 6.33 10.73 -4.69
CA ASN A 90 6.00 10.43 -6.09
C ASN A 90 6.66 9.15 -6.65
N LEU A 91 7.15 8.26 -5.77
CA LEU A 91 7.70 6.97 -6.19
C LEU A 91 6.58 5.97 -6.50
N ALA A 92 5.45 6.09 -5.79
CA ALA A 92 4.27 5.25 -5.97
C ALA A 92 3.04 6.08 -6.31
N LYS A 93 2.18 5.53 -7.16
CA LYS A 93 0.86 6.09 -7.47
C LYS A 93 -0.04 5.94 -6.23
N GLY A 94 -0.67 7.01 -5.74
CA GLY A 94 -1.60 6.92 -4.61
C GLY A 94 -3.08 7.01 -4.99
N THR A 95 -3.39 7.13 -6.30
CA THR A 95 -4.76 7.24 -6.82
C THR A 95 -4.83 6.96 -8.32
N GLY A 96 -6.01 6.62 -8.83
CA GLY A 96 -6.28 6.60 -10.27
C GLY A 96 -5.79 5.35 -10.97
N PHE A 97 -5.87 4.20 -10.28
CA PHE A 97 -5.46 2.89 -10.80
C PHE A 97 -6.39 2.32 -11.88
N TYR A 98 -7.46 3.01 -12.23
CA TYR A 98 -8.36 2.64 -13.31
C TYR A 98 -8.63 3.86 -14.19
N ASN A 99 -8.52 3.70 -15.50
CA ASN A 99 -8.85 4.75 -16.46
C ASN A 99 -10.38 4.91 -16.60
N ALA A 100 -10.81 5.87 -17.41
CA ALA A 100 -12.24 6.16 -17.63
C ALA A 100 -13.03 4.96 -18.23
N GLN A 101 -12.34 3.99 -18.82
CA GLN A 101 -12.91 2.76 -19.36
C GLN A 101 -12.89 1.60 -18.36
N GLY A 102 -12.45 1.83 -17.12
CA GLY A 102 -12.39 0.81 -16.07
C GLY A 102 -11.25 -0.20 -16.23
N THR A 103 -10.24 0.12 -17.04
CA THR A 103 -9.04 -0.74 -17.21
C THR A 103 -7.98 -0.37 -16.19
N TYR A 104 -7.32 -1.37 -15.61
CA TYR A 104 -6.22 -1.18 -14.68
C TYR A 104 -5.09 -0.37 -15.33
N ASP A 105 -4.69 0.70 -14.67
CA ASP A 105 -3.67 1.66 -15.10
C ASP A 105 -2.79 2.03 -13.90
N ALA A 106 -1.77 1.22 -13.66
CA ALA A 106 -0.73 1.50 -12.68
C ALA A 106 0.48 2.22 -13.27
N GLY A 107 0.44 2.53 -14.58
CA GLY A 107 1.56 3.16 -15.26
C GLY A 107 1.89 4.55 -14.75
N GLY A 108 3.14 4.96 -14.97
CA GLY A 108 3.60 6.34 -14.76
C GLY A 108 4.38 6.58 -13.46
N ASN A 109 4.47 5.60 -12.57
CA ASN A 109 5.26 5.71 -11.34
C ASN A 109 6.45 4.71 -11.33
N PRO A 110 7.54 5.05 -10.62
CA PRO A 110 8.69 4.15 -10.47
C PRO A 110 8.37 2.79 -9.83
N VAL A 111 7.39 2.74 -8.92
CA VAL A 111 6.93 1.49 -8.29
C VAL A 111 5.41 1.44 -8.15
N ASP A 112 4.87 0.23 -8.22
CA ASP A 112 3.50 -0.08 -7.81
C ASP A 112 3.55 -0.76 -6.45
N LEU A 113 3.09 -0.09 -5.39
CA LEU A 113 3.13 -0.66 -4.03
C LEU A 113 2.04 -1.69 -3.76
N TRP A 114 0.92 -1.58 -4.46
CA TRP A 114 -0.22 -2.48 -4.30
C TRP A 114 -0.31 -3.45 -5.46
N TRP A 115 -0.85 -4.64 -5.17
CA TRP A 115 -1.26 -5.58 -6.19
C TRP A 115 -2.46 -5.03 -6.98
N ILE A 116 -2.90 -5.77 -8.00
CA ILE A 116 -4.03 -5.36 -8.86
C ILE A 116 -5.36 -5.20 -8.09
N ASP A 117 -5.47 -5.81 -6.90
CA ASP A 117 -6.60 -5.64 -5.98
C ASP A 117 -6.55 -4.35 -5.14
N ARG A 118 -5.47 -3.57 -5.28
CA ARG A 118 -5.18 -2.31 -4.59
C ARG A 118 -5.19 -2.38 -3.06
N THR A 119 -5.12 -3.57 -2.49
CA THR A 119 -5.19 -3.78 -1.05
C THR A 119 -3.96 -4.50 -0.56
N HIS A 120 -3.62 -5.61 -1.21
CA HIS A 120 -2.43 -6.36 -0.86
C HIS A 120 -1.17 -5.68 -1.38
N PRO A 121 -0.04 -5.81 -0.68
CA PRO A 121 1.23 -5.33 -1.17
C PRO A 121 1.64 -6.11 -2.43
N SER A 122 2.15 -5.40 -3.43
CA SER A 122 2.85 -6.01 -4.57
C SER A 122 4.21 -6.57 -4.13
N VAL A 123 5.05 -6.98 -5.10
CA VAL A 123 6.46 -7.29 -4.84
C VAL A 123 7.22 -6.09 -4.23
N TYR A 124 7.01 -4.87 -4.74
CA TYR A 124 7.64 -3.65 -4.23
C TYR A 124 7.10 -3.29 -2.84
N GLY A 125 5.78 -3.39 -2.65
CA GLY A 125 5.15 -3.15 -1.35
C GLY A 125 5.61 -4.15 -0.29
N SER A 126 5.75 -5.43 -0.67
CA SER A 126 6.20 -6.49 0.23
C SER A 126 7.66 -6.31 0.61
N TYR A 127 8.51 -5.93 -0.35
CA TYR A 127 9.90 -5.57 -0.08
C TYR A 127 10.00 -4.38 0.86
N LEU A 128 9.23 -3.31 0.62
CA LEU A 128 9.19 -2.14 1.51
C LEU A 128 8.74 -2.51 2.93
N ALA A 129 7.68 -3.32 3.07
CA ALA A 129 7.20 -3.79 4.37
C ALA A 129 8.28 -4.62 5.09
N ALA A 130 8.97 -5.51 4.36
CA ALA A 130 10.06 -6.31 4.90
C ALA A 130 11.24 -5.44 5.36
N LEU A 131 11.60 -4.39 4.62
CA LEU A 131 12.63 -3.43 5.03
C LEU A 131 12.27 -2.69 6.32
N VAL A 132 11.01 -2.26 6.45
CA VAL A 132 10.52 -1.61 7.67
C VAL A 132 10.59 -2.58 8.85
N LEU A 133 10.10 -3.81 8.68
CA LEU A 133 10.17 -4.84 9.72
C LEU A 133 11.62 -5.17 10.09
N PHE A 134 12.50 -5.35 9.10
CA PHE A 134 13.93 -5.58 9.31
C PHE A 134 14.54 -4.47 10.18
N GLY A 135 14.36 -3.20 9.80
CA GLY A 135 14.95 -2.09 10.55
C GLY A 135 14.32 -1.89 11.94
N THR A 136 13.02 -2.10 12.08
CA THR A 136 12.33 -2.01 13.38
C THR A 136 12.74 -3.13 14.33
N VAL A 137 12.83 -4.38 13.86
CA VAL A 137 13.12 -5.54 14.71
C VAL A 137 14.61 -5.65 15.04
N THR A 138 15.49 -5.41 14.06
CA THR A 138 16.94 -5.57 14.25
C THR A 138 17.63 -4.31 14.78
N GLY A 139 17.00 -3.14 14.61
CA GLY A 139 17.63 -1.85 14.87
C GLY A 139 18.67 -1.42 13.82
N LEU A 140 18.92 -2.24 12.79
CA LEU A 140 19.81 -1.90 11.69
C LEU A 140 19.14 -0.94 10.72
N ASN A 141 19.94 -0.07 10.09
CA ASN A 141 19.42 0.82 9.06
C ASN A 141 19.17 0.01 7.76
N PRO A 142 17.94 0.00 7.19
CA PRO A 142 17.67 -0.72 5.94
C PRO A 142 18.59 -0.37 4.76
N THR A 143 19.18 0.83 4.72
CA THR A 143 20.11 1.23 3.66
C THR A 143 21.45 0.50 3.72
N THR A 144 21.76 -0.25 4.78
CA THR A 144 22.98 -1.06 4.85
C THR A 144 22.93 -2.28 3.94
N LEU A 145 21.74 -2.70 3.49
CA LEU A 145 21.59 -3.76 2.50
C LEU A 145 22.17 -3.36 1.14
N GLY A 146 22.08 -2.05 0.82
CA GLY A 146 22.64 -1.47 -0.39
C GLY A 146 21.83 -1.80 -1.65
N SER A 147 22.15 -1.12 -2.75
CA SER A 147 21.46 -1.28 -4.03
C SER A 147 21.63 -2.69 -4.65
N ALA A 148 22.65 -3.44 -4.22
CA ALA A 148 22.93 -4.81 -4.66
C ALA A 148 22.33 -5.89 -3.75
N ASP A 149 21.29 -5.54 -2.96
CA ASP A 149 20.55 -6.50 -2.13
C ASP A 149 20.09 -7.71 -2.95
N ALA A 150 20.56 -8.89 -2.56
CA ALA A 150 20.27 -10.16 -3.25
C ALA A 150 18.76 -10.47 -3.24
N VAL A 151 18.04 -10.14 -2.16
CA VAL A 151 16.60 -10.37 -2.08
C VAL A 151 15.86 -9.46 -3.06
N ALA A 152 16.26 -8.20 -3.18
CA ALA A 152 15.69 -7.30 -4.17
C ALA A 152 15.93 -7.81 -5.60
N ALA A 153 17.14 -8.30 -5.89
CA ALA A 153 17.49 -8.87 -7.19
C ALA A 153 16.67 -10.13 -7.52
N GLU A 154 16.49 -11.05 -6.56
CA GLU A 154 15.66 -12.25 -6.71
C GLU A 154 14.19 -11.93 -6.95
N LEU A 155 13.70 -10.84 -6.36
CA LEU A 155 12.35 -10.31 -6.60
C LEU A 155 12.22 -9.53 -7.92
N GLY A 156 13.30 -9.39 -8.69
CA GLY A 156 13.32 -8.64 -9.95
C GLY A 156 13.27 -7.12 -9.77
N ILE A 157 13.55 -6.62 -8.56
CA ILE A 157 13.60 -5.19 -8.26
C ILE A 157 14.95 -4.63 -8.71
N SER A 158 14.94 -3.55 -9.49
CA SER A 158 16.17 -2.94 -9.98
C SER A 158 17.00 -2.32 -8.83
N PRO A 159 18.34 -2.25 -8.95
CA PRO A 159 19.19 -1.70 -7.90
C PRO A 159 18.84 -0.27 -7.46
N SER A 160 18.41 0.58 -8.41
CA SER A 160 17.98 1.94 -8.11
C SER A 160 16.68 1.97 -7.29
N ILE A 161 15.70 1.14 -7.64
CA ILE A 161 14.46 1.03 -6.90
C ILE A 161 14.70 0.42 -5.51
N ALA A 162 15.56 -0.60 -5.40
CA ALA A 162 15.92 -1.18 -4.11
C ALA A 162 16.49 -0.12 -3.16
N ALA A 163 17.45 0.69 -3.63
CA ALA A 163 18.02 1.80 -2.85
C ALA A 163 16.97 2.85 -2.47
N SER A 164 16.05 3.21 -3.38
CA SER A 164 14.96 4.14 -3.09
C SER A 164 14.03 3.59 -2.00
N LEU A 165 13.62 2.33 -2.06
CA LEU A 165 12.73 1.72 -1.06
C LEU A 165 13.43 1.55 0.30
N GLN A 166 14.72 1.18 0.32
CA GLN A 166 15.54 1.16 1.54
C GLN A 166 15.60 2.53 2.21
N ARG A 167 15.76 3.59 1.42
CA ARG A 167 15.75 4.97 1.91
C ARG A 167 14.37 5.33 2.50
N MET A 168 13.27 5.03 1.80
CA MET A 168 11.92 5.28 2.31
C MET A 168 11.66 4.56 3.63
N ALA A 169 12.07 3.29 3.76
CA ALA A 169 11.98 2.55 5.02
C ALA A 169 12.82 3.21 6.13
N SER A 170 14.10 3.51 5.87
CA SER A 170 15.02 4.11 6.85
C SER A 170 14.50 5.44 7.39
N GLU A 171 14.10 6.35 6.50
CA GLU A 171 13.61 7.66 6.91
C GLU A 171 12.25 7.57 7.64
N THR A 172 11.39 6.61 7.28
CA THR A 172 10.12 6.38 7.98
C THR A 172 10.35 5.87 9.39
N ILE A 173 11.21 4.86 9.56
CA ILE A 173 11.58 4.34 10.89
C ILE A 173 12.17 5.47 11.73
N SER A 174 13.07 6.28 11.17
CA SER A 174 13.72 7.38 11.89
C SER A 174 12.75 8.45 12.34
N ALA A 175 11.72 8.76 11.54
CA ALA A 175 10.67 9.72 11.88
C ALA A 175 9.60 9.16 12.84
N SER A 176 9.60 7.85 13.09
CA SER A 176 8.58 7.16 13.90
C SER A 176 9.07 6.76 15.30
N LYS A 177 10.35 7.03 15.61
CA LYS A 177 10.95 6.89 16.94
C LYS A 177 10.56 8.08 17.82
#